data_AF-A0A3N7E4H5-F1
#
_entry.id   AF-A0A3N7E4H5-F1
#
_cell.length_a   1.000
_cell.length_b   1.000
_cell.length_c   1.000
_cell.angle_alpha   90.00
_cell.angle_beta   90.00
_cell.angle_gamma   90.00
#
_symmetry.space_group_name_H-M   'P 1'
#
loop_
_entity.id
_entity.type
_entity.pdbx_description
1 polymer ?
#
loop_
_entity_poly.entity_id
_entity_poly.type
_entity_poly.pdbx_seq_one_letter_code
_entity_poly.pdbx_strand_id
1 'polypeptide(L)' 'MLRYAGGNLSAFDQLYARHELAVWRFVFRSVKVQAVADDLLQDVWFAVARNANRYEVKAKFRTWLFTLAHHRLVDHLR' A
#
# COMPACT_ATOMS: atom_id res chain seq x y z
N MET A 1 -11.11 -2.18 3.41
CA MET A 1 -10.67 -0.86 3.92
C MET A 1 -11.63 -0.32 4.97
N LEU A 2 -12.90 -0.01 4.64
CA LEU A 2 -13.86 0.51 5.64
C LEU A 2 -14.02 -0.40 6.88
N ARG A 3 -14.11 -1.72 6.69
CA ARG A 3 -14.15 -2.67 7.80
C ARG A 3 -12.89 -2.59 8.68
N TYR A 4 -11.72 -2.46 8.06
CA TYR A 4 -10.45 -2.32 8.77
C TYR A 4 -10.37 -0.99 9.53
N ALA A 5 -10.78 0.11 8.90
CA ALA A 5 -10.92 1.42 9.55
C ALA A 5 -11.93 1.39 10.73
N GLY A 6 -12.95 0.54 10.66
CA GLY A 6 -13.89 0.28 11.74
C GLY A 6 -13.39 -0.71 12.81
N GLY A 7 -12.10 -1.06 12.81
CA GLY A 7 -11.47 -1.91 13.84
C GLY A 7 -11.41 -3.41 13.52
N ASN A 8 -11.93 -3.85 12.37
CA ASN A 8 -11.83 -5.26 11.99
C ASN A 8 -10.44 -5.58 11.42
N LEU A 9 -9.57 -6.12 12.27
CA LEU A 9 -8.19 -6.45 11.90
C LEU A 9 -8.08 -7.50 10.77
N SER A 10 -8.96 -8.51 10.71
CA SER A 10 -8.92 -9.52 9.65
C SER A 10 -9.29 -8.99 8.26
N ALA A 11 -9.92 -7.80 8.21
CA ALA A 11 -10.13 -7.10 6.95
C ALA A 11 -8.84 -6.52 6.36
N PHE A 12 -7.77 -6.36 7.17
CA PHE A 12 -6.45 -5.98 6.68
C PHE A 12 -5.81 -7.12 5.88
N ASP A 13 -5.82 -8.34 6.41
CA ASP A 13 -5.23 -9.51 5.74
C ASP A 13 -5.83 -9.74 4.36
N GLN A 14 -7.15 -9.56 4.23
CA GLN A 14 -7.83 -9.67 2.94
C GLN A 14 -7.44 -8.55 1.96
N LEU A 15 -7.17 -7.34 2.45
CA LEU A 15 -6.67 -6.25 1.60
C LEU A 15 -5.23 -6.53 1.17
N TYR A 16 -4.40 -6.98 2.10
CA TYR A 16 -3.00 -7.33 1.89
C TYR A 16 -2.88 -8.41 0.83
N ALA A 17 -3.44 -9.59 1.07
CA ALA A 17 -3.41 -10.73 0.16
C ALA A 17 -3.94 -10.38 -1.25
N ARG A 18 -4.93 -9.49 -1.35
CA ARG A 18 -5.50 -9.09 -2.64
C ARG A 18 -4.58 -8.17 -3.45
N HIS A 19 -3.71 -7.41 -2.82
CA HIS A 19 -3.01 -6.29 -3.47
C HIS A 19 -1.49 -6.32 -3.33
N GLU A 20 -0.91 -7.10 -2.40
CA GLU A 20 0.53 -7.18 -2.11
C GLU A 20 1.36 -7.35 -3.38
N LEU A 21 1.04 -8.35 -4.20
CA LEU A 21 1.82 -8.71 -5.38
C LEU A 21 1.73 -7.64 -6.47
N ALA A 22 0.59 -6.97 -6.58
CA ALA A 22 0.40 -5.90 -7.56
C ALA A 22 1.18 -4.64 -7.18
N VAL A 23 1.23 -4.31 -5.88
CA VAL A 23 2.03 -3.20 -5.35
C VAL A 23 3.51 -3.53 -5.47
N TRP A 24 3.93 -4.73 -5.08
CA TRP A 24 5.31 -5.18 -5.17
C TRP A 24 5.83 -5.12 -6.62
N ARG A 25 5.08 -5.68 -7.58
CA ARG A 25 5.42 -5.60 -9.01
C ARG A 25 5.48 -4.17 -9.53
N PHE A 26 4.69 -3.27 -8.97
CA PHE A 26 4.72 -1.86 -9.36
C PHE A 26 6.01 -1.18 -8.91
N VAL A 27 6.39 -1.30 -7.63
CA VAL A 27 7.63 -0.70 -7.13
C VAL A 27 8.88 -1.39 -7.70
N PHE A 28 8.87 -2.73 -7.79
CA PHE A 28 9.99 -3.50 -8.36
C PHE A 28 10.29 -3.12 -9.81
N ARG A 29 9.28 -2.78 -10.60
CA ARG A 29 9.50 -2.34 -12.00
C ARG A 29 10.32 -1.04 -12.09
N SER A 30 10.31 -0.22 -11.05
CA SER A 30 11.06 1.04 -11.01
C SER A 30 12.44 0.86 -10.38
N VAL A 31 12.55 0.12 -9.27
CA VAL A 31 13.83 0.00 -8.54
C VAL A 31 14.72 -1.14 -9.03
N LYS A 32 14.14 -2.21 -9.61
CA LYS A 32 14.86 -3.41 -10.11
C LYS A 32 15.77 -4.12 -9.09
N VAL A 33 15.62 -3.80 -7.81
CA VAL A 33 16.34 -4.43 -6.69
C VAL A 33 15.31 -5.03 -5.76
N GLN A 34 15.41 -6.33 -5.48
CA GLN A 34 14.41 -7.06 -4.69
C GLN A 34 14.30 -6.51 -3.26
N ALA A 35 15.43 -6.37 -2.55
CA ALA A 35 15.43 -5.86 -1.18
C ALA A 35 14.76 -4.48 -1.06
N VAL A 36 15.03 -3.58 -2.01
CA VAL A 36 14.40 -2.25 -2.05
C VAL A 36 12.90 -2.34 -2.33
N ALA A 37 12.47 -3.26 -3.19
CA ALA A 37 11.05 -3.47 -3.47
C ALA A 37 10.30 -4.04 -2.26
N ASP A 38 10.93 -4.93 -1.50
CA ASP A 38 10.39 -5.51 -0.27
C ASP A 38 10.22 -4.42 0.82
N ASP A 39 11.25 -3.58 1.02
CA ASP A 39 11.20 -2.44 1.95
C ASP A 39 10.11 -1.43 1.57
N LEU A 40 10.03 -1.04 0.29
CA LEU A 40 8.99 -0.14 -0.21
C LEU A 40 7.59 -0.72 -0.05
N LEU A 41 7.41 -2.02 -0.31
CA LEU A 41 6.14 -2.70 -0.10
C LEU A 41 5.72 -2.58 1.36
N GLN A 42 6.64 -2.85 2.28
CA GLN A 42 6.39 -2.78 3.72
C GLN A 42 6.00 -1.36 4.14
N ASP A 43 6.71 -0.34 3.69
CA ASP A 43 6.39 1.07 3.95
C ASP A 43 5.01 1.49 3.44
N VAL A 44 4.62 1.00 2.25
CA VAL A 44 3.29 1.24 1.71
C VAL A 44 2.22 0.66 2.64
N TRP A 45 2.37 -0.59 3.07
CA TRP A 45 1.38 -1.22 3.94
C TRP A 45 1.34 -0.64 5.35
N PHE A 46 2.48 -0.20 5.90
CA PHE A 46 2.49 0.58 7.13
C PHE A 46 1.75 1.90 6.99
N ALA A 47 1.92 2.58 5.86
CA ALA A 47 1.18 3.80 5.59
C ALA A 47 -0.32 3.54 5.36
N VAL A 48 -0.71 2.41 4.77
CA VAL A 48 -2.12 1.98 4.71
C VAL A 48 -2.69 1.82 6.12
N ALA A 49 -1.97 1.11 7.00
CA ALA A 49 -2.39 0.89 8.38
C ALA A 49 -2.54 2.22 9.14
N ARG A 50 -1.55 3.10 9.05
CA ARG A 50 -1.53 4.41 9.73
C ARG A 50 -2.65 5.34 9.28
N ASN A 51 -3.02 5.28 8.00
CA ASN A 51 -4.06 6.14 7.42
C ASN A 51 -5.45 5.50 7.42
N ALA A 52 -5.63 4.31 8.00
CA ALA A 52 -6.89 3.59 7.96
C ALA A 52 -8.05 4.40 8.54
N ASN A 53 -7.85 5.03 9.70
CA ASN A 53 -8.88 5.81 10.39
C ASN A 53 -9.24 7.11 9.66
N ARG A 54 -8.41 7.57 8.72
CA ARG A 54 -8.64 8.78 7.92
C ARG A 54 -9.09 8.45 6.50
N TYR A 55 -9.30 7.17 6.20
CA TYR A 55 -9.65 6.75 4.85
C TYR A 55 -11.11 7.09 4.54
N GLU A 56 -11.29 7.89 3.49
CA GLU A 56 -12.60 8.21 2.92
C GLU A 56 -12.71 7.60 1.52
N VAL A 57 -13.90 7.08 1.18
CA VAL A 57 -14.15 6.50 -0.15
C VAL A 57 -14.40 7.62 -1.16
N LYS A 58 -13.33 8.31 -1.56
CA LYS A 58 -13.34 9.30 -2.65
C LYS A 58 -13.00 8.67 -4.01
N ALA A 59 -12.34 7.52 -3.99
CA ALA A 59 -11.99 6.71 -5.16
C ALA A 59 -11.93 5.23 -4.76
N LYS A 60 -11.78 4.35 -5.75
CA LYS A 60 -11.50 2.92 -5.49
C LYS A 60 -10.25 2.81 -4.62
N PHE A 61 -10.28 1.94 -3.61
CA PHE A 61 -9.14 1.68 -2.72
C PHE A 61 -7.83 1.44 -3.49
N ARG A 62 -7.90 0.66 -4.58
CA ARG A 62 -6.75 0.41 -5.46
C ARG A 62 -6.14 1.70 -5.99
N THR A 63 -6.93 2.67 -6.43
CA THR A 63 -6.41 3.95 -6.92
C THR A 63 -5.60 4.66 -5.83
N TRP A 64 -6.18 4.77 -4.63
CA TRP A 64 -5.52 5.39 -3.47
C TRP A 64 -4.24 4.63 -3.05
N LEU A 65 -4.28 3.30 -3.04
CA LEU A 65 -3.13 2.46 -2.70
C LEU A 65 -1.95 2.69 -3.65
N PHE A 66 -2.22 2.78 -4.96
CA PHE A 66 -1.17 3.03 -5.95
C PHE A 66 -0.65 4.47 -5.91
N THR A 67 -1.48 5.46 -5.53
CA THR A 67 -0.99 6.82 -5.23
C THR A 67 -0.01 6.80 -4.07
N LEU A 68 -0.32 6.08 -2.99
CA LEU A 68 0.57 5.94 -1.84
C LEU A 68 1.88 5.24 -2.22
N ALA A 69 1.80 4.15 -2.98
CA ALA A 69 2.98 3.45 -3.50
C ALA A 69 3.84 4.34 -4.39
N HIS A 70 3.23 5.16 -5.24
CA HIS A 70 3.94 6.11 -6.07
C HIS A 70 4.66 7.18 -5.25
N HIS A 71 4.02 7.74 -4.22
CA HIS A 71 4.68 8.71 -3.33
C HIS A 71 5.91 8.09 -2.65
N ARG A 72 5.78 6.89 -2.08
CA ARG A 72 6.92 6.19 -1.45
C ARG A 72 8.05 5.91 -2.42
N LEU A 73 7.72 5.51 -3.64
CA LEU A 73 8.70 5.30 -4.69
C LEU A 73 9.42 6.60 -5.06
N VAL A 74 8.69 7.70 -5.27
CA VAL A 74 9.28 9.01 -5.60
C VAL A 74 10.16 9.52 -4.47
N ASP A 75 9.73 9.38 -3.22
CA ASP A 75 10.52 9.76 -2.04
C ASP A 75 11.81 8.95 -1.93
N HIS A 76 11.81 7.68 -2.32
CA HIS A 76 13.01 6.82 -2.32
C HIS A 76 13.98 7.14 -3.47
N LEU A 77 13.47 7.58 -4.62
CA LEU A 77 14.29 7.89 -5.81
C LEU A 77 14.87 9.32 -5.80
N ARG A 78 14.45 10.16 -4.85
CA ARG A 78 14.95 11.52 -4.67
C ARG A 78 16.20 11.52 -3.81
#